data_AF-A0A4S0UXV6-F1
#
_entry.id   AF-A0A4S0UXV6-F1
#
_cell.length_a   1.000
_cell.length_b   1.000
_cell.length_c   1.000
_cell.angle_alpha   90.00
_cell.angle_beta   90.00
_cell.angle_gamma   90.00
#
_symmetry.space_group_name_H-M   'P 1'
#
loop_
_entity.id
_entity.type
_entity.pdbx_description
1 polymer ?
#
loop_
_entity_poly.entity_id
_entity_poly.type
_entity_poly.pdbx_seq_one_letter_code
_entity_poly.pdbx_strand_id
1 'polypeptide(L)'
;AFLYLPIIIMALMSFNASPFYQLPLEWTTDWYASLWQNDQLIAATWNSIEIAVITTIISTVLGSMASLALYRYEFRGKKFLQALLFPPIAIPWLITGTAMLIFFFGIGIGRGL
;
A
#
# COMPACT_ATOMS: atom_id res chain seq x y z
N ALA A 1 -10.53 -14.96 17.75
CA ALA A 1 -11.12 -13.70 18.26
C ALA A 1 -10.06 -12.62 18.50
N PHE A 2 -8.95 -12.91 19.20
CA PHE A 2 -7.93 -11.91 19.58
C PHE A 2 -7.40 -11.04 18.43
N LEU A 3 -7.11 -11.61 17.25
CA LEU A 3 -6.59 -10.86 16.10
C LEU A 3 -7.55 -9.80 15.53
N TYR A 4 -8.86 -10.03 15.65
CA TYR A 4 -9.88 -9.12 15.12
C TYR A 4 -10.28 -8.06 16.15
N LEU A 5 -9.96 -8.27 17.43
CA LEU A 5 -10.38 -7.39 18.51
C LEU A 5 -9.91 -5.95 18.31
N PRO A 6 -8.65 -5.66 17.92
CA PRO A 6 -8.21 -4.27 17.67
C PRO A 6 -8.93 -3.62 16.49
N ILE A 7 -9.26 -4.39 15.45
CA ILE A 7 -9.98 -3.89 14.27
C ILE A 7 -11.41 -3.51 14.65
N ILE A 8 -12.08 -4.39 15.41
CA ILE A 8 -13.44 -4.13 15.91
C ILE A 8 -13.43 -2.92 16.85
N ILE A 9 -12.45 -2.80 17.74
CA ILE A 9 -12.30 -1.62 18.60
C ILE A 9 -12.12 -0.37 17.75
N MET A 10 -11.21 -0.38 16.77
CA MET A 10 -10.99 0.76 15.87
C MET A 10 -12.27 1.15 15.09
N ALA A 11 -13.05 0.17 14.64
CA ALA A 11 -14.33 0.40 13.99
C ALA A 11 -15.43 0.92 14.94
N LEU A 12 -15.39 0.58 16.23
CA LEU A 12 -16.28 1.18 17.23
C LEU A 12 -15.85 2.62 17.56
N MET A 13 -14.53 2.85 17.64
CA MET A 13 -13.97 4.15 17.94
C MET A 13 -14.17 5.17 16.82
N SER A 14 -14.43 4.75 15.57
CA SER A 14 -14.77 5.68 14.49
C SER A 14 -16.12 6.37 14.68
N PHE A 15 -16.96 5.87 15.59
CA PHE A 15 -18.20 6.52 16.01
C PHE A 15 -18.01 7.38 17.27
N ASN A 16 -16.80 7.53 17.81
CA ASN A 16 -16.54 8.36 18.97
C ASN A 16 -16.32 9.82 18.54
N ALA A 17 -17.02 10.76 19.18
CA ALA A 17 -16.85 12.19 18.92
C ALA A 17 -15.47 12.70 19.38
N SER A 18 -14.86 12.04 20.36
CA SER A 18 -13.53 12.41 20.84
C SER A 18 -12.43 12.14 19.80
N PRO A 19 -11.69 13.17 19.33
CA PRO A 19 -10.57 13.00 18.40
C PRO A 19 -9.36 12.29 19.01
N PHE A 20 -9.33 12.15 20.35
CA PHE A 20 -8.24 11.50 21.10
C PHE A 20 -8.64 10.15 21.68
N TYR A 21 -9.71 9.52 21.18
CA TYR A 21 -10.12 8.18 21.60
C TYR A 21 -10.43 8.07 23.11
N GLN A 22 -10.94 9.15 23.72
CA GLN A 22 -11.24 9.19 25.15
C GLN A 22 -12.56 8.47 25.48
N LEU A 23 -12.66 7.95 26.70
CA LEU A 23 -13.89 7.39 27.28
C LEU A 23 -14.49 8.38 28.28
N PRO A 24 -15.82 8.49 28.42
CA PRO A 24 -16.88 7.64 27.82
C PRO A 24 -17.10 7.90 26.31
N LEU A 25 -17.63 6.89 25.61
CA LEU A 25 -17.95 7.00 24.17
C LEU A 25 -19.10 7.98 23.93
N GLU A 26 -18.84 9.01 23.13
CA GLU A 26 -19.86 9.91 22.61
C GLU A 26 -20.16 9.51 21.16
N TRP A 27 -21.37 9.02 20.89
CA TRP A 27 -21.72 8.52 19.56
C TRP A 27 -21.92 9.68 18.57
N THR A 28 -21.19 9.66 17.46
CA THR A 28 -21.35 10.60 16.34
C THR A 28 -21.10 9.93 14.99
N THR A 29 -21.61 10.54 13.92
CA THR A 29 -21.27 10.23 12.52
C THR A 29 -20.61 11.41 11.80
N ASP A 30 -20.24 12.47 12.52
CA ASP A 30 -19.71 13.72 11.93
C ASP A 30 -18.42 13.50 11.14
N TRP A 31 -17.59 12.54 11.55
CA TRP A 31 -16.38 12.15 10.82
C TRP A 31 -16.66 11.66 9.41
N TYR A 32 -17.76 10.91 9.22
CA TYR A 32 -18.17 10.41 7.91
C TYR A 32 -18.73 11.53 7.04
N ALA A 33 -19.51 12.45 7.63
CA ALA A 33 -20.01 13.63 6.92
C ALA A 33 -18.85 14.57 6.52
N SER A 34 -17.87 14.76 7.40
CA SER A 34 -16.68 15.57 7.15
C SER A 34 -15.78 14.94 6.09
N LEU A 35 -15.65 13.60 6.08
CA LEU A 35 -14.94 12.86 5.04
C LEU A 35 -15.56 13.10 3.66
N TRP A 36 -16.89 13.10 3.57
CA TRP A 36 -17.59 13.33 2.30
C TRP A 36 -17.44 14.75 1.75
N GLN A 37 -17.06 15.70 2.60
CA GLN A 37 -16.76 17.10 2.21
C GLN A 37 -15.27 17.33 1.97
N ASN A 38 -14.42 16.31 2.17
CA ASN A 38 -12.98 16.42 2.00
C ASN A 38 -12.57 15.85 0.64
N ASP A 39 -12.67 16.69 -0.40
CA ASP A 39 -12.31 16.32 -1.78
C ASP A 39 -10.87 15.81 -1.90
N GLN A 40 -9.94 16.30 -1.06
CA GLN A 40 -8.55 15.86 -1.06
C GLN A 40 -8.43 14.39 -0.61
N LEU A 41 -9.10 14.02 0.48
CA LEU A 41 -9.11 12.63 0.97
C LEU A 41 -9.84 11.69 0.00
N ILE A 42 -10.94 12.15 -0.59
CA ILE A 42 -11.69 11.37 -1.60
C ILE A 42 -10.83 11.13 -2.84
N ALA A 43 -10.18 12.17 -3.37
CA ALA A 43 -9.28 12.06 -4.52
C ALA A 43 -8.07 11.15 -4.20
N ALA A 44 -7.46 11.30 -3.03
CA ALA A 44 -6.36 10.43 -2.59
C ALA A 44 -6.78 8.96 -2.46
N THR A 45 -8.02 8.71 -2.01
CA THR A 45 -8.59 7.36 -1.94
C THR A 45 -8.75 6.76 -3.34
N TRP A 46 -9.28 7.53 -4.28
CA TRP A 46 -9.48 7.05 -5.65
C TRP A 46 -8.16 6.80 -6.38
N ASN A 47 -7.19 7.72 -6.25
CA ASN A 47 -5.85 7.54 -6.77
C ASN A 47 -5.20 6.25 -6.24
N SER A 48 -5.38 5.98 -4.94
CA SER A 48 -4.85 4.77 -4.30
C SER A 48 -5.50 3.50 -4.84
N ILE A 49 -6.82 3.51 -5.08
CA ILE A 49 -7.55 2.38 -5.67
C ILE A 49 -7.09 2.13 -7.11
N GLU A 50 -6.99 3.18 -7.92
CA GLU A 50 -6.56 3.07 -9.32
C GLU A 50 -5.14 2.47 -9.41
N ILE A 51 -4.20 3.03 -8.64
CA ILE A 51 -2.82 2.54 -8.59
C ILE A 51 -2.79 1.09 -8.09
N ALA A 52 -3.56 0.75 -7.05
CA ALA A 52 -3.60 -0.61 -6.52
C ALA A 52 -4.09 -1.62 -7.56
N VAL A 53 -5.19 -1.32 -8.27
CA VAL A 53 -5.75 -2.22 -9.29
C VAL A 53 -4.76 -2.44 -10.43
N ILE A 54 -4.20 -1.37 -10.98
CA ILE A 54 -3.21 -1.46 -12.08
C ILE A 54 -1.99 -2.25 -11.62
N THR A 55 -1.46 -1.95 -10.44
CA THR A 55 -0.27 -2.61 -9.88
C THR A 55 -0.53 -4.09 -9.63
N THR A 56 -1.69 -4.46 -9.08
CA THR A 56 -2.06 -5.86 -8.84
C THR A 56 -2.10 -6.64 -10.15
N ILE A 57 -2.78 -6.12 -11.17
CA ILE A 57 -2.90 -6.81 -12.46
C ILE A 57 -1.51 -7.05 -13.07
N ILE A 58 -0.69 -5.99 -13.16
CA ILE A 58 0.64 -6.08 -13.75
C ILE A 58 1.53 -7.03 -12.94
N SER A 59 1.56 -6.88 -11.62
CA SER A 59 2.42 -7.68 -10.74
C SER A 59 2.02 -9.15 -10.73
N THR A 60 0.72 -9.46 -10.72
CA THR A 60 0.24 -10.85 -10.79
C THR A 60 0.59 -11.47 -12.13
N VAL A 61 0.35 -10.79 -13.27
CA VAL A 61 0.67 -11.33 -14.59
C VAL A 61 2.17 -11.58 -14.73
N LEU A 62 3.00 -10.58 -14.45
CA LEU A 62 4.46 -10.70 -14.55
C LEU A 62 5.02 -11.72 -13.54
N GLY A 63 4.55 -11.66 -12.30
CA GLY A 63 4.98 -12.56 -11.23
C GLY A 63 4.61 -14.02 -11.50
N SER A 64 3.39 -14.28 -12.01
CA SER A 64 2.96 -15.62 -12.40
C SER A 64 3.76 -16.16 -13.58
N MET A 65 4.02 -15.34 -14.62
CA MET A 65 4.87 -15.74 -15.74
C MET A 65 6.31 -16.04 -15.30
N ALA A 66 6.89 -15.19 -14.46
CA ALA A 66 8.23 -15.39 -13.91
C ALA A 66 8.30 -16.65 -13.03
N SER A 67 7.31 -16.87 -12.18
CA SER A 67 7.20 -18.08 -11.34
C SER A 67 7.13 -19.35 -12.19
N LEU A 68 6.28 -19.38 -13.22
CA LEU A 68 6.17 -20.51 -14.12
C LEU A 68 7.49 -20.77 -14.87
N ALA A 69 8.14 -19.72 -15.36
CA ALA A 69 9.43 -19.82 -16.05
C ALA A 69 10.53 -20.41 -15.14
N LEU A 70 10.66 -19.86 -13.92
CA LEU A 70 11.67 -20.27 -12.95
C LEU A 70 11.40 -21.66 -12.38
N TYR A 71 10.14 -22.08 -12.25
CA TYR A 71 9.80 -23.39 -11.74
C TYR A 71 9.96 -24.48 -12.80
N ARG A 72 9.47 -24.25 -14.02
CA ARG A 72 9.33 -25.30 -15.04
C ARG A 72 10.53 -25.46 -15.96
N TYR A 73 11.32 -24.40 -16.18
CA TYR A 73 12.41 -24.42 -17.16
C TYR A 73 13.79 -24.30 -16.51
N GLU A 74 14.78 -24.93 -17.12
CA GLU A 74 16.20 -24.77 -16.83
C GLU A 74 16.83 -23.91 -17.92
N PHE A 75 17.37 -22.75 -17.56
CA PHE A 75 17.98 -21.82 -18.49
C PHE A 75 19.18 -21.10 -17.86
N ARG A 76 20.08 -20.63 -18.72
CA ARG A 76 21.31 -19.97 -18.30
C ARG A 76 20.97 -18.62 -17.63
N GLY A 77 21.38 -18.46 -16.36
CA GLY A 77 21.06 -17.27 -15.54
C GLY A 77 19.95 -17.48 -14.51
N LYS A 78 19.26 -18.63 -14.51
CA LYS A 78 18.20 -18.95 -13.53
C LYS A 78 18.62 -18.74 -12.07
N LYS A 79 19.79 -19.24 -11.66
CA LYS A 79 20.33 -19.07 -10.30
C LYS A 79 20.58 -17.60 -9.94
N PHE A 80 21.04 -16.80 -10.89
CA PHE A 80 21.28 -15.37 -10.68
C PHE A 80 19.95 -14.62 -10.50
N LEU A 81 18.95 -14.89 -11.35
CA LEU A 81 17.61 -14.31 -11.19
C LEU A 81 16.96 -14.71 -9.87
N GLN A 82 17.08 -15.98 -9.45
CA GLN A 82 16.61 -16.43 -8.14
C GLN A 82 17.32 -15.69 -7.00
N ALA A 83 18.63 -15.46 -7.10
CA ALA A 83 19.37 -14.68 -6.11
C ALA A 83 18.92 -13.21 -6.07
N LEU A 84 18.53 -12.63 -7.21
CA LEU A 84 18.07 -11.24 -7.31
C LEU A 84 16.67 -11.02 -6.69
N LEU A 85 15.94 -12.08 -6.34
CA LEU A 85 14.66 -11.97 -5.63
C LEU A 85 14.84 -11.61 -4.14
N PHE A 86 16.01 -11.85 -3.54
CA PHE A 86 16.24 -11.59 -2.11
C PHE A 86 16.47 -10.12 -1.75
N PRO A 87 17.29 -9.33 -2.48
CA PRO A 87 17.56 -7.95 -2.10
C PRO A 87 16.32 -7.09 -1.88
N PRO A 88 15.28 -7.10 -2.74
CA PRO A 88 14.07 -6.29 -2.54
C PRO A 88 13.33 -6.62 -1.24
N ILE A 89 13.43 -7.85 -0.75
CA ILE A 89 12.76 -8.31 0.48
C ILE A 89 13.48 -7.81 1.73
N ALA A 90 14.81 -7.70 1.67
CA ALA A 90 15.64 -7.27 2.79
C ALA A 90 15.76 -5.74 2.90
N ILE A 91 15.59 -5.01 1.79
CA ILE A 91 15.70 -3.56 1.77
C ILE A 91 14.51 -2.93 2.52
N PRO A 92 14.74 -2.06 3.52
CA PRO A 92 13.69 -1.31 4.17
C PRO A 92 12.92 -0.42 3.19
N TRP A 93 11.60 -0.39 3.33
CA TRP A 93 10.71 0.40 2.47
C TRP A 93 11.06 1.89 2.41
N LEU A 94 11.54 2.45 3.52
CA LEU A 94 11.98 3.86 3.57
C LEU A 94 13.11 4.15 2.59
N ILE A 95 14.09 3.23 2.49
CA ILE A 95 15.26 3.39 1.60
C ILE A 95 14.81 3.32 0.14
N THR A 96 13.93 2.37 -0.18
CA THR A 96 13.36 2.26 -1.53
C THR A 96 12.59 3.53 -1.90
N GLY A 97 11.79 4.06 -0.97
CA GLY A 97 11.02 5.29 -1.19
C GLY A 97 11.89 6.52 -1.47
N THR A 98 12.96 6.73 -0.67
CA THR A 98 13.87 7.86 -0.90
C THR A 98 14.69 7.69 -2.19
N ALA A 99 15.12 6.47 -2.50
CA ALA A 99 15.81 6.17 -3.76
C ALA A 99 14.92 6.44 -4.99
N MET A 100 13.64 6.04 -4.95
CA MET A 100 12.67 6.32 -6.01
C MET A 100 12.46 7.81 -6.19
N LEU A 101 12.34 8.58 -5.10
CA LEU A 101 12.21 10.04 -5.17
C LEU A 101 13.41 10.69 -5.88
N ILE A 102 14.63 10.30 -5.50
CA ILE A 102 15.87 10.80 -6.11
C ILE A 102 15.93 10.41 -7.58
N PHE A 103 15.57 9.16 -7.91
CA PHE A 103 15.54 8.66 -9.29
C PHE A 103 14.57 9.46 -10.16
N PHE A 104 13.31 9.62 -9.72
CA PHE A 104 12.30 10.36 -10.48
C PHE A 104 12.68 11.83 -10.68
N PHE A 105 13.19 12.47 -9.63
CA PHE A 105 13.71 13.83 -9.72
C PHE A 105 14.87 13.92 -10.73
N GLY A 106 15.78 12.95 -10.71
CA GLY A 106 16.93 12.89 -11.63
C GLY A 106 16.54 12.72 -13.09
N ILE A 107 15.41 12.07 -13.39
CA ILE A 107 14.90 11.90 -14.77
C ILE A 107 13.88 12.98 -15.17
N GLY A 108 13.74 14.05 -14.38
CA GLY A 108 12.86 15.19 -14.70
C GLY A 108 11.37 14.95 -14.43
N ILE A 109 11.00 13.85 -13.76
CA ILE A 109 9.65 13.63 -13.27
C ILE A 109 9.52 14.41 -11.95
N GLY A 110 8.63 15.40 -11.94
CA GLY A 110 8.35 16.20 -10.76
C GLY A 110 7.86 15.35 -9.58
N ARG A 111 7.75 15.95 -8.39
CA ARG A 111 7.09 15.27 -7.26
C ARG A 111 5.67 14.87 -7.71
N GLY A 112 5.25 13.65 -7.38
CA GLY A 112 3.84 13.25 -7.55
C GLY A 112 2.92 14.30 -6.91
N LEU A 113 1.70 14.41 -7.43
CA LEU A 113 0.68 15.39 -7.03
C LEU A 113 0.67 15.70 -5.53
#